data_AF-A0A6J7ZXH4-F1
#
_entry.id   AF-A0A6J7ZXH4-F1
#
_cell.length_a   1.000
_cell.length_b   1.000
_cell.length_c   1.000
_cell.angle_alpha   90.00
_cell.angle_beta   90.00
_cell.angle_gamma   90.00
#
_symmetry.space_group_name_H-M   'P 1'
#
loop_
_entity.id
_entity.type
_entity.pdbx_description
1 polymer ?
#
loop_
_entity_poly.entity_id
_entity_poly.type
_entity_poly.pdbx_seq_one_letter_code
_entity_poly.pdbx_strand_id
1 'polypeptide(L)'
;MWSFFQDNKDYFYSLSSNTADLIKKFVDVLKQASEALSRGNILIQDLKTILGKAGNYKSIVMEIKDDLFKPGYIMATLSLREKEWLTYQSTLKTVQDFMSMCSRIEGNTRDLEERITQIEELDNVNLNMLCKVAFLEDMKNQEQYHPVITAFGLDESLLQILPHVMKYCKGNLFTILWDRKGNELSKQKGMSLDIDEIILGVWEPTYKLWNDLCSRLKSGDLKFSEFERYFQTADMETLRDDLMKLCDDGNNKWINSRLDQLENTEICRVVWCIIWIESKSTKALQMLYENSKRIFILQMIYTIQQIG
;
A
#
# COMPACT_ATOMS: atom_id res chain seq x y z
N MET A 1 -20.28 -12.37 37.37
CA MET A 1 -19.31 -12.86 38.40
C MET A 1 -18.92 -11.74 39.36
N TRP A 2 -18.63 -10.52 38.88
CA TRP A 2 -18.36 -9.38 39.75
C TRP A 2 -19.62 -8.78 40.40
N SER A 3 -20.75 -8.70 39.68
CA SER A 3 -22.08 -8.44 40.26
C SER A 3 -22.38 -9.33 41.46
N PHE A 4 -22.09 -10.63 41.34
CA PHE A 4 -22.25 -11.62 42.39
C PHE A 4 -21.42 -11.31 43.65
N PHE A 5 -20.19 -10.79 43.52
CA PHE A 5 -19.33 -10.46 44.66
C PHE A 5 -19.73 -9.16 45.37
N GLN A 6 -20.22 -8.16 44.64
CA GLN A 6 -20.67 -6.90 45.25
C GLN A 6 -22.05 -7.03 45.89
N ASP A 7 -22.97 -7.79 45.27
CA ASP A 7 -24.33 -7.98 45.78
C ASP A 7 -24.34 -9.00 46.96
N ASN A 8 -23.23 -9.71 47.19
CA ASN A 8 -23.01 -10.60 48.34
C ASN A 8 -21.75 -10.19 49.11
N LYS A 9 -21.72 -8.99 49.71
CA LYS A 9 -20.57 -8.52 50.52
C LYS A 9 -20.13 -9.53 51.58
N ASP A 10 -21.08 -10.22 52.20
CA ASP A 10 -20.81 -11.27 53.19
C ASP A 10 -20.06 -12.47 52.60
N TYR A 11 -20.29 -12.78 51.31
CA TYR A 11 -19.55 -13.81 50.59
C TYR A 11 -18.11 -13.37 50.32
N PHE A 12 -17.87 -12.09 49.98
CA PHE A 12 -16.54 -11.55 49.80
C PHE A 12 -15.70 -11.61 51.10
N TYR A 13 -16.32 -11.35 52.25
CA TYR A 13 -15.70 -11.52 53.57
C TYR A 13 -15.53 -13.01 53.98
N SER A 14 -16.24 -13.93 53.33
CA SER A 14 -16.11 -15.38 53.54
C SER A 14 -15.06 -16.04 52.63
N LEU A 15 -14.52 -15.31 51.64
CA LEU A 15 -13.44 -15.80 50.79
C LEU A 15 -12.15 -15.95 51.59
N SER A 16 -11.32 -16.93 51.22
CA SER A 16 -9.95 -17.00 51.74
C SER A 16 -9.19 -15.72 51.40
N SER A 17 -8.32 -15.27 52.31
CA SER A 17 -7.44 -14.09 52.14
C SER A 17 -6.82 -14.02 50.74
N ASN A 18 -6.32 -15.16 50.25
CA ASN A 18 -5.67 -15.26 48.94
C ASN A 18 -6.60 -14.95 47.76
N THR A 19 -7.88 -15.32 47.85
CA THR A 19 -8.86 -15.07 46.78
C THR A 19 -9.26 -13.60 46.73
N ALA A 20 -9.46 -12.97 47.89
CA ALA A 20 -9.74 -11.54 47.96
C ALA A 20 -8.58 -10.70 47.41
N ASP A 21 -7.34 -11.09 47.71
CA ASP A 21 -6.13 -10.42 47.21
C ASP A 21 -5.99 -10.56 45.68
N LEU A 22 -6.28 -11.74 45.12
CA LEU A 22 -6.25 -11.95 43.66
C LEU A 22 -7.30 -11.10 42.94
N ILE A 23 -8.49 -11.03 43.50
CA ILE A 23 -9.57 -10.22 42.95
C ILE A 23 -9.22 -8.72 42.99
N LYS A 24 -8.65 -8.24 44.09
CA LYS A 24 -8.18 -6.85 44.20
C LYS A 24 -7.11 -6.55 43.15
N LYS A 25 -6.09 -7.41 43.03
CA LYS A 25 -5.04 -7.29 42.00
C LYS A 25 -5.62 -7.25 40.58
N PHE A 26 -6.61 -8.08 40.30
CA PHE A 26 -7.28 -8.11 39.01
C PHE A 26 -7.97 -6.77 38.69
N VAL A 27 -8.70 -6.20 39.65
CA VAL A 27 -9.34 -4.89 39.49
C VAL A 27 -8.30 -3.78 39.30
N ASP A 28 -7.19 -3.82 40.02
CA ASP A 28 -6.10 -2.85 39.89
C ASP A 28 -5.45 -2.91 38.50
N VAL A 29 -5.23 -4.12 37.96
CA VAL A 29 -4.73 -4.31 36.58
C VAL A 29 -5.72 -3.76 35.55
N LEU A 30 -7.02 -4.01 35.73
CA LEU A 30 -8.05 -3.44 34.84
C LEU A 30 -8.07 -1.92 34.91
N LYS A 31 -7.95 -1.33 36.10
CA LYS A 31 -7.87 0.12 36.30
C LYS A 31 -6.71 0.72 35.52
N GLN A 32 -5.52 0.12 35.66
CA GLN A 32 -4.33 0.54 34.93
C GLN A 32 -4.51 0.43 33.41
N ALA A 33 -5.08 -0.67 32.92
CA ALA A 33 -5.35 -0.85 31.50
C ALA A 33 -6.37 0.19 30.96
N SER A 34 -7.44 0.46 31.70
CA SER A 34 -8.45 1.45 31.32
C SER A 34 -7.91 2.88 31.35
N GLU A 35 -7.07 3.22 32.32
CA GLU A 35 -6.34 4.49 32.37
C GLU A 35 -5.39 4.62 31.19
N ALA A 36 -4.66 3.56 30.87
CA ALA A 36 -3.73 3.53 29.75
C ALA A 36 -4.43 3.67 28.38
N LEU A 37 -5.58 3.01 28.20
CA LEU A 37 -6.46 3.22 27.05
C LEU A 37 -6.88 4.69 26.93
N SER A 38 -7.32 5.29 28.05
CA SER A 38 -7.82 6.66 28.07
C SER A 38 -6.74 7.67 27.69
N ARG A 39 -5.53 7.48 28.21
CA ARG A 39 -4.37 8.33 27.93
C ARG A 39 -3.65 8.01 26.61
N GLY A 40 -3.99 6.88 25.97
CA GLY A 40 -3.35 6.38 24.76
C GLY A 40 -1.88 5.97 24.92
N ASN A 41 -1.42 5.77 26.16
CA ASN A 41 -0.10 5.20 26.46
C ASN A 41 -0.19 3.70 26.74
N ILE A 42 -1.22 3.02 26.22
CA ILE A 42 -1.32 1.56 26.30
C ILE A 42 -0.23 0.90 25.45
N LEU A 43 0.36 -0.17 25.99
CA LEU A 43 1.27 -1.04 25.26
C LEU A 43 0.51 -1.75 24.11
N ILE A 44 1.13 -1.84 22.94
CA ILE A 44 0.50 -2.48 21.77
C ILE A 44 0.11 -3.93 22.07
N GLN A 45 0.93 -4.67 22.82
CA GLN A 45 0.63 -6.06 23.20
C GLN A 45 -0.64 -6.16 24.08
N ASP A 46 -0.81 -5.25 25.04
CA ASP A 46 -1.99 -5.20 25.89
C ASP A 46 -3.22 -4.83 25.08
N LEU A 47 -3.10 -3.83 24.19
CA LEU A 47 -4.18 -3.45 23.27
C LEU A 47 -4.60 -4.63 22.39
N LYS A 48 -3.66 -5.35 21.77
CA LYS A 48 -3.94 -6.56 20.98
C LYS A 48 -4.63 -7.63 21.81
N THR A 49 -4.22 -7.83 23.06
CA THR A 49 -4.82 -8.81 23.98
C THR A 49 -6.26 -8.43 24.32
N ILE A 50 -6.52 -7.15 24.60
CA ILE A 50 -7.85 -6.62 24.87
C ILE A 50 -8.75 -6.76 23.64
N LEU A 51 -8.27 -6.36 22.45
CA LEU A 51 -9.02 -6.46 21.19
C LEU A 51 -9.34 -7.92 20.84
N GLY A 52 -8.37 -8.83 20.99
CA GLY A 52 -8.58 -10.27 20.79
C GLY A 52 -9.58 -10.90 21.76
N LYS A 53 -9.89 -10.23 22.87
CA LYS A 53 -10.88 -10.66 23.87
C LYS A 53 -11.94 -9.57 24.14
N ALA A 54 -12.26 -8.75 23.14
CA ALA A 54 -13.08 -7.55 23.32
C ALA A 54 -14.46 -7.82 23.96
N GLY A 55 -15.11 -8.94 23.59
CA GLY A 55 -16.39 -9.35 24.19
C GLY A 55 -16.28 -9.65 25.70
N ASN A 56 -15.22 -10.36 26.11
CA ASN A 56 -14.95 -10.65 27.51
C ASN A 56 -14.56 -9.37 28.27
N TYR A 57 -13.70 -8.54 27.68
CA TYR A 57 -13.29 -7.26 28.27
C TYR A 57 -14.51 -6.36 28.51
N LYS A 58 -15.37 -6.18 27.50
CA LYS A 58 -16.63 -5.45 27.62
C LYS A 58 -17.51 -6.00 28.74
N SER A 59 -17.68 -7.32 28.80
CA SER A 59 -18.52 -7.95 29.82
C SER A 59 -17.99 -7.68 31.23
N ILE A 60 -16.68 -7.76 31.42
CA ILE A 60 -16.03 -7.48 32.72
C ILE A 60 -16.19 -6.00 33.09
N VAL A 61 -15.90 -5.09 32.16
CA VAL A 61 -15.98 -3.63 32.40
C VAL A 61 -17.41 -3.19 32.73
N MET A 62 -18.42 -3.76 32.07
CA MET A 62 -19.84 -3.46 32.35
C MET A 62 -20.29 -3.94 33.73
N GLU A 63 -19.66 -4.97 34.27
CA GLU A 63 -20.01 -5.52 35.58
C GLU A 63 -19.40 -4.70 36.72
N ILE A 64 -18.26 -4.03 36.50
CA ILE A 64 -17.58 -3.23 37.52
C ILE A 64 -18.38 -1.96 37.84
N LYS A 65 -19.10 -1.98 38.97
CA LYS A 65 -19.74 -0.79 39.56
C LYS A 65 -18.70 0.00 40.37
N ASP A 66 -17.86 0.76 39.67
CA ASP A 66 -16.93 1.74 40.24
C ASP A 66 -17.16 3.06 39.50
N ASP A 67 -17.38 4.17 40.20
CA ASP A 67 -17.68 5.47 39.59
C ASP A 67 -16.55 6.00 38.70
N LEU A 68 -15.32 5.50 38.89
CA LEU A 68 -14.17 5.78 38.04
C LEU A 68 -14.20 4.96 36.74
N PHE A 69 -14.97 3.87 36.71
CA PHE A 69 -15.22 3.04 35.52
C PHE A 69 -16.50 3.50 34.85
N LYS A 70 -16.36 4.28 33.78
CA LYS A 70 -17.47 4.61 32.88
C LYS A 70 -17.44 3.65 31.68
N PRO A 71 -18.24 2.57 31.66
CA PRO A 71 -18.09 1.53 30.63
C PRO A 71 -18.29 2.08 29.22
N GLY A 72 -19.26 2.98 29.03
CA GLY A 72 -19.49 3.62 27.74
C GLY A 72 -18.29 4.42 27.23
N TYR A 73 -17.61 5.14 28.13
CA TYR A 73 -16.39 5.89 27.81
C TYR A 73 -15.24 4.95 27.44
N ILE A 74 -14.99 3.91 28.26
CA ILE A 74 -13.92 2.92 28.02
C ILE A 74 -14.12 2.21 26.67
N MET A 75 -15.36 1.81 26.35
CA MET A 75 -15.64 1.14 25.09
C MET A 75 -15.48 2.06 23.88
N ALA A 76 -15.90 3.32 23.99
CA ALA A 76 -15.67 4.31 22.93
C ALA A 76 -14.16 4.55 22.73
N THR A 77 -13.39 4.67 23.81
CA THR A 77 -11.93 4.80 23.75
C THR A 77 -11.31 3.58 23.09
N LEU A 78 -11.73 2.36 23.46
CA LEU A 78 -11.20 1.14 22.87
C LEU A 78 -11.38 1.11 21.34
N SER A 79 -12.56 1.51 20.84
CA SER A 79 -12.79 1.64 19.39
C SER A 79 -11.90 2.68 18.72
N LEU A 80 -11.58 3.79 19.40
CA LEU A 80 -10.60 4.75 18.89
C LEU A 80 -9.19 4.15 18.81
N ARG A 81 -8.75 3.45 19.86
CA ARG A 81 -7.43 2.79 19.88
C ARG A 81 -7.30 1.71 18.81
N GLU A 82 -8.38 0.98 18.57
CA GLU A 82 -8.47 0.03 17.46
C GLU A 82 -8.26 0.72 16.11
N LYS A 83 -8.97 1.83 15.86
CA LYS A 83 -8.83 2.61 14.62
C LYS A 83 -7.40 3.12 14.43
N GLU A 84 -6.79 3.69 15.46
CA GLU A 84 -5.40 4.17 15.45
C GLU A 84 -4.40 3.05 15.15
N TRP A 85 -4.56 1.89 15.80
CA TRP A 85 -3.73 0.72 15.58
C TRP A 85 -3.87 0.17 14.15
N LEU A 86 -5.09 0.02 13.65
CA LEU A 86 -5.34 -0.46 12.29
C LEU A 86 -4.80 0.51 11.23
N THR A 87 -4.97 1.81 11.44
CA THR A 87 -4.38 2.82 10.54
C THR A 87 -2.86 2.70 10.53
N TYR A 88 -2.21 2.61 11.70
CA TYR A 88 -0.76 2.38 11.77
C TYR A 88 -0.33 1.13 10.98
N GLN A 89 -1.00 -0.01 11.15
CA GLN A 89 -0.65 -1.24 10.43
C GLN A 89 -0.77 -1.08 8.90
N SER A 90 -1.82 -0.40 8.44
CA SER A 90 -2.01 -0.14 7.01
C SER A 90 -0.94 0.81 6.45
N THR A 91 -0.56 1.84 7.22
CA THR A 91 0.49 2.78 6.85
C THR A 91 1.85 2.10 6.86
N LEU A 92 2.16 1.27 7.85
CA LEU A 92 3.40 0.48 7.93
C LEU A 92 3.59 -0.34 6.66
N LYS A 93 2.57 -1.10 6.27
CA LYS A 93 2.62 -1.90 5.03
C LYS A 93 2.86 -1.02 3.80
N THR A 94 2.17 0.11 3.70
CA THR A 94 2.34 1.05 2.58
C THR A 94 3.75 1.63 2.52
N VAL A 95 4.34 1.97 3.68
CA VAL A 95 5.71 2.46 3.78
C VAL A 95 6.71 1.37 3.41
N GLN A 96 6.53 0.14 3.89
CA GLN A 96 7.37 -1.01 3.52
C GLN A 96 7.33 -1.30 2.02
N ASP A 97 6.14 -1.28 1.42
CA ASP A 97 5.99 -1.46 -0.03
C ASP A 97 6.67 -0.31 -0.81
N PHE A 98 6.57 0.93 -0.32
CA PHE A 98 7.26 2.08 -0.90
C PHE A 98 8.79 1.97 -0.79
N MET A 99 9.31 1.53 0.35
CA MET A 99 10.75 1.30 0.52
C MET A 99 11.27 0.23 -0.43
N SER A 100 10.49 -0.83 -0.63
CA SER A 100 10.80 -1.86 -1.65
C SER A 100 10.88 -1.24 -3.05
N MET A 101 9.97 -0.32 -3.41
CA MET A 101 10.04 0.41 -4.69
C MET A 101 11.25 1.34 -4.79
N CYS A 102 11.64 2.00 -3.69
CA CYS A 102 12.83 2.84 -3.64
C CYS A 102 14.12 2.03 -3.87
N SER A 103 14.19 0.81 -3.33
CA SER A 103 15.37 -0.05 -3.49
C SER A 103 15.70 -0.39 -4.96
N ARG A 104 14.69 -0.40 -5.85
CA ARG A 104 14.84 -0.65 -7.29
C ARG A 104 15.64 0.42 -8.02
N ILE A 105 15.74 1.61 -7.42
CA ILE A 105 16.35 2.81 -8.01
C ILE A 105 17.45 3.38 -7.10
N GLU A 106 18.03 2.54 -6.23
CA GLU A 106 19.09 2.92 -5.28
C GLU A 106 18.68 4.05 -4.32
N GLY A 107 17.39 4.10 -3.97
CA GLY A 107 16.85 5.05 -2.99
C GLY A 107 17.37 4.79 -1.58
N ASN A 108 17.70 5.85 -0.85
CA ASN A 108 18.14 5.80 0.53
C ASN A 108 16.95 5.73 1.49
N THR A 109 16.65 4.54 1.97
CA THR A 109 15.56 4.26 2.93
C THR A 109 16.06 3.97 4.34
N ARG A 110 17.37 4.12 4.62
CA ARG A 110 17.98 3.65 5.87
C ARG A 110 17.32 4.22 7.13
N ASP A 111 17.03 5.52 7.14
CA ASP A 111 16.42 6.17 8.31
C ASP A 111 14.98 5.65 8.57
N LEU A 112 14.26 5.23 7.53
CA LEU A 112 12.97 4.55 7.67
C LEU A 112 13.12 3.12 8.17
N GLU A 113 14.10 2.38 7.66
CA GLU A 113 14.42 1.01 8.09
C GLU A 113 14.74 0.99 9.59
N GLU A 114 15.65 1.85 10.03
CA GLU A 114 16.03 1.97 11.44
C GLU A 114 14.83 2.26 12.35
N ARG A 115 13.93 3.16 11.94
CA ARG A 115 12.70 3.47 12.69
C ARG A 115 11.74 2.28 12.76
N ILE A 116 11.52 1.59 11.64
CA ILE A 116 10.64 0.42 11.61
C ILE A 116 11.20 -0.69 12.49
N THR A 117 12.49 -0.99 12.37
CA THR A 117 13.17 -1.99 13.19
C THR A 117 13.06 -1.65 14.68
N GLN A 118 13.30 -0.40 15.07
CA GLN A 118 13.13 0.03 16.47
C GLN A 118 11.70 -0.18 17.00
N ILE A 119 10.69 -0.01 16.15
CA ILE A 119 9.29 -0.22 16.55
C ILE A 119 8.93 -1.71 16.61
N GLU A 120 9.43 -2.52 15.68
CA GLU A 120 9.12 -3.95 15.57
C GLU A 120 9.87 -4.81 16.60
N GLU A 121 11.10 -4.44 16.97
CA GLU A 121 11.92 -5.18 17.94
C GLU A 121 11.52 -4.94 19.40
N LEU A 122 10.75 -3.89 19.66
CA LEU A 122 10.30 -3.54 21.01
C LEU A 122 8.91 -4.14 21.27
N ASP A 123 8.86 -5.25 22.00
CA ASP A 123 7.59 -5.84 22.51
C ASP A 123 6.78 -4.85 23.38
N ASN A 124 7.40 -3.75 23.83
CA ASN A 124 6.87 -2.77 24.78
C ASN A 124 6.66 -1.36 24.18
N VAL A 125 6.24 -1.25 22.92
CA VAL A 125 5.92 0.06 22.33
C VAL A 125 4.54 0.53 22.77
N ASN A 126 4.46 1.80 23.20
CA ASN A 126 3.20 2.47 23.51
C ASN A 126 2.55 3.01 22.23
N LEU A 127 1.22 2.97 22.16
CA LEU A 127 0.47 3.44 20.98
C LEU A 127 0.78 4.90 20.61
N ASN A 128 0.99 5.77 21.59
CA ASN A 128 1.34 7.18 21.39
C ASN A 128 2.71 7.42 20.74
N MET A 129 3.57 6.40 20.61
CA MET A 129 4.79 6.47 19.82
C MET A 129 4.52 6.28 18.33
N LEU A 130 3.41 5.63 17.98
CA LEU A 130 3.06 5.31 16.60
C LEU A 130 2.26 6.43 15.91
N CYS A 131 1.42 7.10 16.67
CA CYS A 131 0.46 8.07 16.14
C CYS A 131 0.15 9.17 17.15
N LYS A 132 -0.41 10.28 16.63
CA LYS A 132 -1.03 11.30 17.46
C LYS A 132 -2.36 10.77 18.00
N VAL A 133 -2.28 10.26 19.22
CA VAL A 133 -3.42 9.83 20.02
C VAL A 133 -4.45 10.94 20.13
N ALA A 134 -5.71 10.59 19.90
CA ALA A 134 -6.82 11.50 20.17
C ALA A 134 -7.54 11.19 21.49
N PHE A 135 -8.16 12.22 22.04
CA PHE A 135 -8.92 12.18 23.30
C PHE A 135 -10.40 12.38 22.99
N LEU A 136 -11.26 11.58 23.63
CA LEU A 136 -12.70 11.58 23.36
C LEU A 136 -13.34 12.94 23.66
N GLU A 137 -12.85 13.62 24.69
CA GLU A 137 -13.33 14.93 25.14
C GLU A 137 -13.11 16.03 24.10
N ASP A 138 -12.07 15.88 23.27
CA ASP A 138 -11.68 16.86 22.26
C ASP A 138 -12.37 16.61 20.90
N MET A 139 -13.06 15.47 20.75
CA MET A 139 -13.66 15.07 19.47
C MET A 139 -15.08 15.61 19.29
N LYS A 140 -15.28 16.39 18.23
CA LYS A 140 -16.62 16.80 17.76
C LYS A 140 -17.40 15.66 17.09
N ASN A 141 -16.70 14.79 16.36
CA ASN A 141 -17.29 13.64 15.67
C ASN A 141 -16.27 12.49 15.58
N GLN A 142 -16.57 11.36 16.22
CA GLN A 142 -15.70 10.18 16.23
C GLN A 142 -15.64 9.47 14.86
N GLU A 143 -16.73 9.50 14.10
CA GLU A 143 -16.79 8.81 12.80
C GLU A 143 -15.85 9.45 11.77
N GLN A 144 -15.73 10.78 11.83
CA GLN A 144 -14.88 11.58 10.94
C GLN A 144 -13.41 11.65 11.38
N TYR A 145 -13.06 11.11 12.54
CA TYR A 145 -11.68 11.10 13.02
C TYR A 145 -10.80 10.24 12.10
N HIS A 146 -9.69 10.80 11.63
CA HIS A 146 -8.67 10.07 10.89
C HIS A 146 -7.37 10.10 11.70
N PRO A 147 -6.83 8.93 12.13
CA PRO A 147 -5.58 8.89 12.88
C PRO A 147 -4.41 9.47 12.09
N VAL A 148 -3.56 10.24 12.76
CA VAL A 148 -2.33 10.82 12.18
C VAL A 148 -1.14 9.99 12.63
N ILE A 149 -0.50 9.29 11.70
CA ILE A 149 0.64 8.40 11.98
C ILE A 149 1.94 9.22 12.00
N THR A 150 2.73 9.06 13.06
CA THR A 150 3.96 9.84 13.29
C THR A 150 5.21 8.95 13.39
N ALA A 151 5.03 7.63 13.45
CA ALA A 151 6.10 6.66 13.70
C ALA A 151 7.27 6.76 12.71
N PHE A 152 6.99 7.09 11.45
CA PHE A 152 7.95 7.03 10.36
C PHE A 152 8.77 8.31 10.19
N GLY A 153 8.45 9.40 10.90
CA GLY A 153 9.13 10.69 10.72
C GLY A 153 8.97 11.28 9.31
N LEU A 154 7.95 10.84 8.57
CA LEU A 154 7.56 11.38 7.27
C LEU A 154 6.51 12.48 7.47
N ASP A 155 6.54 13.48 6.59
CA ASP A 155 5.52 14.52 6.56
C ASP A 155 4.13 13.93 6.26
N GLU A 156 3.10 14.53 6.84
CA GLU A 156 1.71 14.07 6.68
C GLU A 156 1.28 14.07 5.20
N SER A 157 1.69 15.10 4.44
CA SER A 157 1.43 15.18 3.00
C SER A 157 2.04 14.02 2.23
N LEU A 158 3.25 13.60 2.60
CA LEU A 158 3.91 12.46 1.98
C LEU A 158 3.17 11.16 2.30
N LEU A 159 2.81 10.94 3.57
CA LEU A 159 2.03 9.76 3.98
C LEU A 159 0.67 9.67 3.28
N GLN A 160 0.04 10.81 2.96
CA GLN A 160 -1.20 10.86 2.18
C GLN A 160 -0.98 10.49 0.71
N ILE A 161 0.18 10.79 0.14
CA ILE A 161 0.52 10.50 -1.26
C ILE A 161 0.94 9.04 -1.46
N LEU A 162 1.61 8.41 -0.48
CA LEU A 162 2.14 7.05 -0.64
C LEU A 162 1.10 6.01 -1.08
N PRO A 163 -0.13 5.94 -0.54
CA PRO A 163 -1.15 5.02 -1.02
C PRO A 163 -1.47 5.19 -2.51
N HIS A 164 -1.44 6.44 -3.01
CA HIS A 164 -1.62 6.73 -4.42
C HIS A 164 -0.42 6.23 -5.24
N VAL A 165 0.81 6.51 -4.80
CA VAL A 165 2.03 5.97 -5.44
C VAL A 165 1.93 4.45 -5.57
N MET A 166 1.64 3.77 -4.47
CA MET A 166 1.57 2.32 -4.42
C MET A 166 0.45 1.72 -5.26
N LYS A 167 -0.63 2.47 -5.51
CA LYS A 167 -1.67 2.03 -6.45
C LYS A 167 -1.11 1.86 -7.87
N TYR A 168 -0.30 2.81 -8.35
CA TYR A 168 0.26 2.77 -9.71
C TYR A 168 1.43 1.78 -9.81
N CYS A 169 2.25 1.65 -8.76
CA CYS A 169 3.36 0.70 -8.72
C CYS A 169 2.93 -0.78 -8.75
N LYS A 170 1.63 -1.09 -8.64
CA LYS A 170 1.08 -2.44 -8.92
C LYS A 170 1.03 -2.77 -10.42
N GLY A 171 1.22 -1.78 -11.28
CA GLY A 171 1.34 -1.95 -12.72
C GLY A 171 2.78 -2.21 -13.13
N ASN A 172 3.00 -3.18 -14.00
CA ASN A 172 4.33 -3.51 -14.50
C ASN A 172 4.89 -2.36 -15.34
N LEU A 173 4.07 -1.79 -16.22
CA LEU A 173 4.46 -0.67 -17.07
C LEU A 173 4.83 0.59 -16.28
N PHE A 174 4.06 0.92 -15.24
CA PHE A 174 4.39 2.04 -14.37
C PHE A 174 5.72 1.81 -13.66
N THR A 175 5.95 0.58 -13.19
CA THR A 175 7.22 0.19 -12.56
C THR A 175 8.40 0.31 -13.51
N ILE A 176 8.24 -0.04 -14.80
CA ILE A 176 9.29 0.16 -15.80
C ILE A 176 9.61 1.64 -16.00
N LEU A 177 8.59 2.51 -16.03
CA LEU A 177 8.81 3.96 -16.13
C LEU A 177 9.48 4.52 -14.88
N TRP A 178 9.06 4.06 -13.71
CA TRP A 178 9.66 4.38 -12.41
C TRP A 178 11.15 4.01 -12.40
N ASP A 179 11.49 2.77 -12.74
CA ASP A 179 12.87 2.29 -12.77
C ASP A 179 13.70 3.10 -13.75
N ARG A 180 13.17 3.37 -14.93
CA ARG A 180 13.88 4.17 -15.95
C ARG A 180 14.18 5.57 -15.42
N LYS A 181 13.18 6.25 -14.84
CA LYS A 181 13.34 7.61 -14.33
C LYS A 181 14.26 7.67 -13.12
N GLY A 182 14.09 6.77 -12.16
CA GLY A 182 14.93 6.70 -10.97
C GLY A 182 16.38 6.35 -11.30
N ASN A 183 16.63 5.37 -12.18
CA ASN A 183 17.99 5.03 -12.60
C ASN A 183 18.65 6.12 -13.45
N GLU A 184 17.89 6.83 -14.30
CA GLU A 184 18.38 8.02 -15.01
C GLU A 184 18.82 9.10 -14.01
N LEU A 185 18.02 9.36 -12.97
CA LEU A 185 18.29 10.37 -11.97
C LEU A 185 19.45 9.99 -11.03
N SER A 186 19.47 8.76 -10.50
CA SER A 186 20.58 8.25 -9.67
C SER A 186 21.91 8.34 -10.42
N LYS A 187 21.96 7.94 -11.69
CA LYS A 187 23.17 8.04 -12.52
C LYS A 187 23.63 9.47 -12.75
N GLN A 188 22.70 10.42 -12.91
CA GLN A 188 23.03 11.84 -13.05
C GLN A 188 23.60 12.41 -11.75
N LYS A 189 23.06 12.00 -10.60
CA LYS A 189 23.49 12.45 -9.28
C LYS A 189 24.80 11.79 -8.84
N GLY A 190 25.04 10.55 -9.24
CA GLY A 190 26.20 9.74 -8.84
C GLY A 190 26.14 9.23 -7.40
N MET A 191 24.98 9.30 -6.74
CA MET A 191 24.74 8.82 -5.37
C MET A 191 23.26 8.46 -5.19
N SER A 192 22.95 7.76 -4.10
CA SER A 192 21.58 7.41 -3.73
C SER A 192 20.64 8.61 -3.63
N LEU A 193 19.39 8.39 -4.01
CA LEU A 193 18.32 9.38 -3.96
C LEU A 193 17.70 9.39 -2.58
N ASP A 194 17.51 10.57 -1.99
CA ASP A 194 16.69 10.70 -0.78
C ASP A 194 15.19 10.63 -1.13
N ILE A 195 14.35 10.55 -0.11
CA ILE A 195 12.90 10.36 -0.30
C ILE A 195 12.28 11.55 -1.04
N ASP A 196 12.69 12.78 -0.73
CA ASP A 196 12.14 13.98 -1.36
C ASP A 196 12.50 14.04 -2.86
N GLU A 197 13.73 13.67 -3.21
CA GLU A 197 14.18 13.52 -4.58
C GLU A 197 13.45 12.40 -5.32
N ILE A 198 13.15 11.29 -4.65
CA ILE A 198 12.34 10.22 -5.25
C ILE A 198 10.94 10.75 -5.56
N ILE A 199 10.34 11.53 -4.67
CA ILE A 199 8.99 12.06 -4.87
C ILE A 199 8.98 13.11 -6.00
N LEU A 200 9.85 14.11 -5.94
CA LEU A 200 9.87 15.22 -6.89
C LEU A 200 10.53 14.85 -8.23
N GLY A 201 11.56 14.02 -8.19
CA GLY A 201 12.40 13.66 -9.33
C GLY A 201 12.00 12.36 -10.04
N VAL A 202 11.28 11.46 -9.35
CA VAL A 202 10.87 10.16 -9.93
C VAL A 202 9.36 10.03 -9.99
N TRP A 203 8.66 10.13 -8.86
CA TRP A 203 7.22 9.93 -8.80
C TRP A 203 6.45 10.94 -9.68
N GLU A 204 6.59 12.24 -9.43
CA GLU A 204 5.81 13.24 -10.17
C GLU A 204 6.05 13.18 -11.69
N PRO A 205 7.31 13.11 -12.20
CA PRO A 205 7.55 13.01 -13.63
C PRO A 205 7.03 11.71 -14.23
N THR A 206 7.16 10.59 -13.51
CA THR A 206 6.65 9.28 -13.95
C THR A 206 5.13 9.29 -14.05
N TYR A 207 4.46 9.83 -13.03
CA TYR A 207 3.00 9.99 -13.00
C TYR A 207 2.50 10.86 -14.15
N LYS A 208 3.18 12.00 -14.41
CA LYS A 208 2.81 12.92 -15.48
C LYS A 208 2.98 12.30 -16.87
N LEU A 209 4.10 11.60 -17.09
CA LEU A 209 4.35 10.86 -18.33
C LEU A 209 3.32 9.74 -18.53
N TRP A 210 3.03 8.99 -17.47
CA TRP A 210 2.06 7.91 -17.50
C TRP A 210 0.66 8.40 -17.86
N ASN A 211 0.20 9.49 -17.24
CA ASN A 211 -1.10 10.11 -17.55
C ASN A 211 -1.17 10.62 -19.00
N ASP A 212 -0.10 11.22 -19.53
CA ASP A 212 -0.03 11.63 -20.94
C ASP A 212 -0.17 10.43 -21.87
N LEU A 213 0.61 9.36 -21.63
CA LEU A 213 0.56 8.13 -22.43
C LEU A 213 -0.84 7.51 -22.41
N CYS A 214 -1.48 7.43 -21.25
CA CYS A 214 -2.84 6.89 -21.12
C CYS A 214 -3.87 7.75 -21.86
N SER A 215 -3.77 9.07 -21.74
CA SER A 215 -4.68 10.00 -22.41
C SER A 215 -4.58 9.90 -23.93
N ARG A 216 -3.35 9.82 -24.44
CA ARG A 216 -3.07 9.69 -25.88
C ARG A 216 -3.41 8.30 -26.42
N LEU A 217 -3.27 7.26 -25.61
CA LEU A 217 -3.74 5.91 -25.97
C LEU A 217 -5.27 5.88 -26.07
N LYS A 218 -5.96 6.54 -25.14
CA LYS A 218 -7.42 6.68 -25.16
C LYS A 218 -7.90 7.45 -26.40
N SER A 219 -7.30 8.60 -26.72
CA SER A 219 -7.65 9.38 -27.91
C SER A 219 -7.23 8.72 -29.23
N GLY A 220 -6.18 7.90 -29.21
CA GLY A 220 -5.59 7.28 -30.40
C GLY A 220 -4.46 8.10 -31.03
N ASP A 221 -3.97 9.13 -30.33
CA ASP A 221 -2.87 10.00 -30.78
C ASP A 221 -1.48 9.48 -30.38
N LEU A 222 -1.41 8.29 -29.80
CA LEU A 222 -0.15 7.63 -29.46
C LEU A 222 0.46 7.03 -30.73
N LYS A 223 1.66 7.48 -31.10
CA LYS A 223 2.36 6.96 -32.28
C LYS A 223 2.84 5.54 -32.02
N PHE A 224 2.91 4.73 -33.08
CA PHE A 224 3.38 3.35 -32.98
C PHE A 224 4.81 3.24 -32.39
N SER A 225 5.73 4.12 -32.79
CA SER A 225 7.10 4.13 -32.23
C SER A 225 7.16 4.46 -30.74
N GLU A 226 6.22 5.28 -30.25
CA GLU A 226 6.09 5.56 -28.81
C GLU A 226 5.46 4.38 -28.09
N PHE A 227 4.49 3.72 -28.73
CA PHE A 227 3.90 2.50 -28.22
C PHE A 227 4.97 1.40 -28.07
N GLU A 228 5.75 1.12 -29.12
CA GLU A 228 6.86 0.17 -29.05
C GLU A 228 7.84 0.57 -27.95
N ARG A 229 8.26 1.84 -27.88
CA ARG A 229 9.24 2.29 -26.89
C ARG A 229 8.83 2.05 -25.42
N TYR A 230 7.54 2.17 -25.09
CA TYR A 230 7.05 2.12 -23.71
C TYR A 230 6.34 0.82 -23.35
N PHE A 231 5.82 0.09 -24.33
CA PHE A 231 4.99 -1.10 -24.11
C PHE A 231 5.60 -2.39 -24.70
N GLN A 232 6.80 -2.34 -25.30
CA GLN A 232 7.45 -3.49 -25.97
C GLN A 232 7.51 -4.77 -25.15
N THR A 233 7.67 -4.63 -23.83
CA THR A 233 7.96 -5.74 -22.92
C THR A 233 6.71 -6.33 -22.28
N ALA A 234 5.54 -5.74 -22.52
CA ALA A 234 4.28 -6.26 -22.00
C ALA A 234 3.61 -7.14 -23.06
N ASP A 235 3.27 -8.38 -22.69
CA ASP A 235 2.27 -9.13 -23.44
C ASP A 235 0.91 -8.44 -23.33
N MET A 236 -0.02 -8.77 -24.23
CA MET A 236 -1.30 -8.08 -24.34
C MET A 236 -2.21 -8.29 -23.12
N GLU A 237 -2.03 -9.37 -22.36
CA GLU A 237 -2.78 -9.62 -21.12
C GLU A 237 -2.25 -8.72 -20.00
N THR A 238 -0.92 -8.66 -19.83
CA THR A 238 -0.28 -7.72 -18.90
C THR A 238 -0.62 -6.26 -19.22
N LEU A 239 -0.62 -5.88 -20.51
CA LEU A 239 -1.03 -4.55 -20.95
C LEU A 239 -2.50 -4.27 -20.63
N ARG A 240 -3.39 -5.23 -20.89
CA ARG A 240 -4.82 -5.11 -20.55
C ARG A 240 -5.00 -4.88 -19.05
N ASP A 241 -4.34 -5.69 -18.22
CA ASP A 241 -4.44 -5.61 -16.77
C ASP A 241 -3.93 -4.27 -16.24
N ASP A 242 -2.79 -3.80 -16.75
CA ASP A 242 -2.23 -2.52 -16.36
C ASP A 242 -3.12 -1.35 -16.79
N LEU A 243 -3.72 -1.38 -17.98
CA LEU A 243 -4.69 -0.37 -18.42
C LEU A 243 -6.01 -0.45 -17.62
N MET A 244 -6.45 -1.64 -17.23
CA MET A 244 -7.65 -1.81 -16.41
C MET A 244 -7.49 -1.24 -15.00
N LYS A 245 -6.31 -1.37 -14.39
CA LYS A 245 -5.99 -0.78 -13.08
C LYS A 245 -6.08 0.76 -13.08
N LEU A 246 -6.19 1.40 -14.24
CA LEU A 246 -6.23 2.86 -14.44
C LEU A 246 -7.63 3.41 -14.71
N CYS A 247 -8.59 2.57 -15.10
CA CYS A 247 -9.96 3.01 -15.33
C CYS A 247 -10.68 3.18 -13.97
N ASP A 248 -10.31 4.24 -13.26
CA ASP A 248 -11.00 4.67 -12.04
C ASP A 248 -12.42 5.17 -12.34
N ASP A 249 -12.69 5.58 -13.58
CA ASP A 249 -14.00 5.99 -14.08
C ASP A 249 -14.90 4.80 -14.50
N GLY A 250 -14.39 3.57 -14.43
CA GLY A 250 -15.09 2.36 -14.87
C GLY A 250 -15.31 2.26 -16.38
N ASN A 251 -14.81 3.21 -17.18
CA ASN A 251 -14.99 3.21 -18.62
C ASN A 251 -13.84 2.46 -19.31
N ASN A 252 -13.93 1.13 -19.31
CA ASN A 252 -12.94 0.23 -19.89
C ASN A 252 -13.19 -0.13 -21.36
N LYS A 253 -14.27 0.39 -21.99
CA LYS A 253 -14.64 0.02 -23.38
C LYS A 253 -13.56 0.38 -24.40
N TRP A 254 -12.87 1.49 -24.18
CA TRP A 254 -11.80 1.94 -25.06
C TRP A 254 -10.57 1.01 -25.01
N ILE A 255 -10.32 0.34 -23.88
CA ILE A 255 -9.17 -0.56 -23.70
C ILE A 255 -9.25 -1.70 -24.69
N ASN A 256 -10.38 -2.42 -24.74
CA ASN A 256 -10.56 -3.53 -25.67
C ASN A 256 -10.44 -3.05 -27.12
N SER A 257 -11.06 -1.92 -27.47
CA SER A 257 -10.93 -1.37 -28.83
C SER A 257 -9.49 -1.03 -29.22
N ARG A 258 -8.66 -0.57 -28.28
CA ARG A 258 -7.24 -0.28 -28.55
C ARG A 258 -6.39 -1.53 -28.58
N LEU A 259 -6.63 -2.50 -27.71
CA LEU A 259 -5.97 -3.80 -27.75
C LEU A 259 -6.29 -4.53 -29.05
N ASP A 260 -7.56 -4.54 -29.48
CA ASP A 260 -7.95 -5.13 -30.76
C ASP A 260 -7.26 -4.43 -31.94
N GLN A 261 -7.10 -3.11 -31.89
CA GLN A 261 -6.33 -2.38 -32.93
C GLN A 261 -4.87 -2.82 -32.95
N LEU A 262 -4.24 -2.95 -31.79
CA LEU A 262 -2.84 -3.38 -31.63
C LEU A 262 -2.63 -4.85 -32.06
N GLU A 263 -3.60 -5.72 -31.80
CA GLU A 263 -3.56 -7.15 -32.16
C GLU A 263 -3.86 -7.39 -33.65
N ASN A 264 -4.73 -6.57 -34.24
CA ASN A 264 -5.22 -6.73 -35.62
C ASN A 264 -4.51 -5.87 -36.67
N THR A 265 -3.61 -4.96 -36.28
CA THR A 265 -2.77 -4.30 -37.31
C THR A 265 -1.83 -5.37 -37.90
N GLU A 266 -1.99 -5.70 -39.19
CA GLU A 266 -1.13 -6.68 -39.91
C GLU A 266 0.36 -6.39 -39.74
N ILE A 267 0.72 -5.11 -39.60
CA ILE A 267 2.08 -4.64 -39.32
C ILE A 267 2.53 -5.04 -37.91
N CYS A 268 1.67 -4.90 -36.89
CA CYS A 268 1.97 -5.31 -35.52
C CYS A 268 2.18 -6.82 -35.42
N ARG A 269 1.38 -7.64 -36.10
CA ARG A 269 1.61 -9.10 -36.16
C ARG A 269 2.95 -9.46 -36.79
N VAL A 270 3.32 -8.82 -37.90
CA VAL A 270 4.61 -9.08 -38.58
C VAL A 270 5.77 -8.63 -37.71
N VAL A 271 5.68 -7.46 -37.07
CA VAL A 271 6.73 -6.91 -36.19
C VAL A 271 6.84 -7.71 -34.88
N TRP A 272 5.73 -8.11 -34.27
CA TRP A 272 5.75 -9.00 -33.09
C TRP A 272 6.29 -10.40 -33.43
N CYS A 273 5.94 -10.97 -34.58
CA CYS A 273 6.54 -12.23 -35.03
C CYS A 273 8.05 -12.09 -35.22
N ILE A 274 8.52 -10.97 -35.80
CA ILE A 274 9.94 -10.67 -35.98
C ILE A 274 10.67 -10.54 -34.62
N ILE A 275 10.13 -9.78 -33.68
CA ILE A 275 10.73 -9.56 -32.35
C ILE A 275 10.70 -10.83 -31.49
N TRP A 276 9.62 -11.61 -31.54
CA TRP A 276 9.51 -12.88 -30.81
C TRP A 276 10.47 -13.93 -31.36
N ILE A 277 10.67 -13.96 -32.68
CA ILE A 277 11.71 -14.80 -33.33
C ILE A 277 13.10 -14.32 -32.90
N GLU A 278 13.40 -13.02 -32.92
CA GLU A 278 14.70 -12.49 -32.46
C GLU A 278 14.99 -12.79 -30.98
N SER A 279 13.96 -12.79 -30.13
CA SER A 279 14.06 -13.11 -28.70
C SER A 279 14.34 -14.60 -28.40
N LYS A 280 13.99 -15.53 -29.32
CA LYS A 280 14.07 -16.99 -29.07
C LYS A 280 14.95 -17.79 -30.04
N SER A 281 15.64 -17.16 -30.98
CA SER A 281 16.28 -17.89 -32.08
C SER A 281 17.74 -18.29 -31.85
N THR A 282 17.95 -19.61 -31.82
CA THR A 282 19.20 -20.26 -32.22
C THR A 282 19.44 -20.14 -33.73
N LYS A 283 20.69 -20.29 -34.18
CA LYS A 283 21.20 -20.05 -35.56
C LYS A 283 20.33 -20.58 -36.73
N ALA A 284 19.55 -21.63 -36.52
CA ALA A 284 18.68 -22.21 -37.56
C ALA A 284 17.47 -21.32 -37.92
N LEU A 285 16.89 -20.60 -36.95
CA LEU A 285 15.76 -19.71 -37.17
C LEU A 285 16.18 -18.38 -37.83
N GLN A 286 17.44 -17.97 -37.65
CA GLN A 286 18.01 -16.78 -38.27
C GLN A 286 18.15 -16.92 -39.80
N MET A 287 18.41 -18.13 -40.31
CA MET A 287 18.40 -18.40 -41.76
C MET A 287 16.99 -18.38 -42.37
N LEU A 288 15.98 -18.86 -41.63
CA LEU A 288 14.58 -18.79 -42.07
C LEU A 288 14.04 -17.35 -42.03
N TYR A 289 14.50 -16.55 -41.07
CA TYR A 289 14.22 -15.13 -40.95
C TYR A 289 14.77 -14.31 -42.13
N GLU A 290 16.01 -14.54 -42.55
CA GLU A 290 16.60 -13.84 -43.72
C GLU A 290 15.87 -14.19 -45.04
N ASN A 291 15.46 -15.45 -45.20
CA ASN A 291 14.70 -15.87 -46.37
C ASN A 291 13.27 -15.30 -46.38
N SER A 292 12.60 -15.21 -45.24
CA SER A 292 11.27 -14.60 -45.13
C SER A 292 11.29 -13.08 -45.28
N LYS A 293 12.34 -12.39 -44.80
CA LYS A 293 12.58 -10.96 -45.06
C LYS A 293 12.69 -10.65 -46.56
N ARG A 294 13.43 -11.48 -47.30
CA ARG A 294 13.54 -11.35 -48.76
C ARG A 294 12.20 -11.52 -49.48
N ILE A 295 11.42 -12.53 -49.10
CA ILE A 295 10.10 -12.79 -49.69
C ILE A 295 9.14 -11.61 -49.40
N PHE A 296 9.18 -11.07 -48.18
CA PHE A 296 8.33 -9.95 -47.78
C PHE A 296 8.68 -8.65 -48.51
N ILE A 297 9.97 -8.31 -48.65
CA ILE A 297 10.42 -7.14 -49.42
C ILE A 297 9.97 -7.27 -50.88
N LEU A 298 10.04 -8.47 -51.46
CA LEU A 298 9.59 -8.72 -52.83
C LEU A 298 8.06 -8.57 -52.97
N GLN A 299 7.27 -9.01 -51.99
CA GLN A 299 5.82 -8.80 -51.98
C GLN A 299 5.45 -7.33 -51.79
N MET A 300 6.15 -6.60 -50.94
CA MET A 300 5.91 -5.17 -50.72
C MET A 300 6.23 -4.35 -51.99
N ILE A 301 7.34 -4.67 -52.67
CA ILE A 301 7.71 -4.06 -53.96
C ILE A 301 6.64 -4.38 -55.02
N TYR A 302 6.17 -5.63 -55.07
CA TYR A 302 5.14 -6.05 -56.02
C TYR A 302 3.80 -5.33 -55.78
N THR A 303 3.36 -5.18 -54.53
CA THR A 303 2.14 -4.45 -54.19
C THR A 303 2.24 -2.96 -54.50
N ILE A 304 3.39 -2.33 -54.27
CA ILE A 304 3.65 -0.93 -54.63
C ILE A 304 3.60 -0.73 -56.15
N GLN A 305 4.11 -1.71 -56.92
CA GLN A 305 4.05 -1.70 -58.40
C GLN A 305 2.65 -1.93 -58.99
N GLN A 306 1.70 -2.46 -58.21
CA GLN A 306 0.31 -2.67 -58.64
C GLN A 306 -0.60 -1.47 -58.33
N ILE A 307 -0.13 -0.54 -57.48
CA ILE A 307 -0.91 0.63 -57.02
C ILE A 307 -0.51 1.91 -57.78
N GLY A 308 0.59 1.89 -58.54
CA GLY A 308 1.00 2.98 -59.46
C GLY A 308 0.85 2.58 -60.91
#